data_AF-A0A4E9DE31-F1
#
_entry.id   AF-A0A4E9DE31-F1
#
_cell.length_a   1.000
_cell.length_b   1.000
_cell.length_c   1.000
_cell.angle_alpha   90.00
_cell.angle_beta   90.00
_cell.angle_gamma   90.00
#
_symmetry.space_group_name_H-M   'P 1'
#
loop_
_entity.id
_entity.type
_entity.pdbx_description
1 polymer ?
#
loop_
_entity_poly.entity_id
_entity_poly.type
_entity_poly.pdbx_seq_one_letter_code
_entity_poly.pdbx_strand_id
1 'polypeptide(L)'
;MDCDPEKLKKLVNDKEVGFDADIAGLGVLIAFVTTSVATIIVLVFAFLTDSVPSHLLNTGDAIIASGIRRLCHRPLGGSSTPNHAKEVDIRNERIASYKAFLHSANDQLLVSLVAIMIGAVITSSKITIYSSNLVIAIGCLSLTVHLGCFPFYMDRLIDHRVAMTLRVLPMLSGVVMLLFMLILRLSDTWDMKTHVYLKCAIKGYILDSGILSYRLPSVIIYFAVFYGACEIVWVSYKQQSPDTESGGRPPQDQQGTSLATEIIHRNRHNPDIELQQTLQVPSRLLEYRGGNSSLNLSTIEREVLAVYEIMERSLTDDTGRSANIQNNFNQTTVTLFKPNTEPMRFMEIWKNVRAEQQNTLLNRFFRVVALDFLLYGPKPGPRLRYMMRWHVSTWIFHQCLGSFVWRLCWLWSGVVYGVSSIVLYHGDRVGMKKISDHWGFGQIVAVTLLVLPLFAAMESRADYKRRTKSIIASYEISTEPTDGRSINSSLDHHTPGHGSVQGAGCQADIEAIQFAGELFRRRAAAIGYPFLHTSVWRLSLEESPTLQKTAGCQAILMLAYATALGIYLKFYQASFVFAFIFGVFIICRFVGLARMAKVNRSRCLPGFLENLDGDISEQFS
;
A
#
# COMPACT_ATOMS: atom_id res chain seq x y z
N MET A 1 -33.97 -35.23 -17.11
CA MET A 1 -34.30 -34.93 -15.70
C MET A 1 -35.65 -34.26 -15.69
N ASP A 2 -36.62 -34.91 -15.04
CA ASP A 2 -37.94 -34.37 -14.76
C ASP A 2 -37.83 -33.42 -13.55
N CYS A 3 -38.42 -32.23 -13.62
CA CYS A 3 -38.34 -31.21 -12.57
C CYS A 3 -39.58 -31.24 -11.66
N ASP A 4 -40.28 -32.38 -11.63
CA ASP A 4 -41.39 -32.63 -10.73
C ASP A 4 -40.93 -32.55 -9.26
N PRO A 5 -41.44 -31.59 -8.47
CA PRO A 5 -40.98 -31.33 -7.11
C PRO A 5 -41.23 -32.51 -6.16
N GLU A 6 -42.28 -33.32 -6.37
CA GLU A 6 -42.55 -34.47 -5.49
C GLU A 6 -41.52 -35.58 -5.68
N LYS A 7 -41.15 -35.87 -6.94
CA LYS A 7 -40.11 -36.85 -7.25
C LYS A 7 -38.74 -36.40 -6.75
N LEU A 8 -38.41 -35.11 -6.91
CA LEU A 8 -37.14 -34.56 -6.43
C LEU A 8 -37.04 -34.61 -4.90
N LYS A 9 -38.12 -34.25 -4.20
CA LYS A 9 -38.18 -34.34 -2.73
C LYS A 9 -38.00 -35.78 -2.24
N LYS A 10 -38.58 -36.76 -2.94
CA LYS A 10 -38.36 -38.18 -2.64
C LYS A 10 -36.90 -38.58 -2.79
N LEU A 11 -36.24 -38.20 -3.89
CA LEU A 11 -34.81 -38.47 -4.11
C LEU A 11 -33.90 -37.87 -3.03
N VAL A 12 -34.24 -36.66 -2.54
CA VAL A 12 -33.53 -36.01 -1.43
C VAL A 12 -33.72 -36.77 -0.12
N ASN A 13 -34.96 -37.18 0.18
CA ASN A 13 -35.25 -37.95 1.40
C ASN A 13 -34.54 -39.31 1.40
N ASP A 14 -34.49 -39.95 0.23
CA ASP A 14 -33.85 -41.26 0.05
C ASP A 14 -32.30 -41.17 -0.02
N LYS A 15 -31.75 -39.95 -0.03
CA LYS A 15 -30.29 -39.65 -0.13
C LYS A 15 -29.64 -40.25 -1.38
N GLU A 16 -30.37 -40.22 -2.49
CA GLU A 16 -29.91 -40.82 -3.76
C GLU A 16 -29.35 -39.81 -4.75
N VAL A 17 -29.24 -38.53 -4.37
CA VAL A 17 -28.75 -37.49 -5.27
C VAL A 17 -27.24 -37.63 -5.47
N GLY A 18 -26.85 -38.02 -6.69
CA GLY A 18 -25.45 -38.01 -7.11
C GLY A 18 -24.95 -36.59 -7.38
N PHE A 19 -23.66 -36.35 -7.15
CA PHE A 19 -22.98 -35.13 -7.56
C PHE A 19 -21.66 -35.44 -8.26
N ASP A 20 -21.18 -34.51 -9.06
CA ASP A 20 -19.96 -34.68 -9.84
C ASP A 20 -18.72 -34.42 -8.98
N ALA A 21 -17.95 -35.48 -8.72
CA ALA A 21 -16.74 -35.42 -7.92
C ALA A 21 -15.58 -34.71 -8.64
N ASP A 22 -15.60 -34.57 -9.96
CA ASP A 22 -14.58 -33.81 -10.70
C ASP A 22 -14.80 -32.30 -10.61
N ILE A 23 -15.98 -31.86 -10.17
CA ILE A 23 -16.32 -30.44 -9.97
C ILE A 23 -16.32 -30.08 -8.48
N ALA A 24 -17.00 -30.89 -7.66
CA ALA A 24 -17.24 -30.62 -6.24
C ALA A 24 -16.44 -31.54 -5.30
N GLY A 25 -15.51 -32.34 -5.84
CA GLY A 25 -14.72 -33.28 -5.06
C GLY A 25 -13.64 -32.61 -4.22
N LEU A 26 -13.23 -33.33 -3.18
CA LEU A 26 -12.31 -32.83 -2.16
C LEU A 26 -10.96 -32.40 -2.74
N GLY A 27 -10.43 -33.13 -3.72
CA GLY A 27 -9.14 -32.79 -4.35
C GLY A 27 -9.17 -31.42 -5.04
N VAL A 28 -10.27 -31.09 -5.73
CA VAL A 28 -10.46 -29.76 -6.35
C VAL A 28 -10.51 -28.68 -5.27
N LEU A 29 -11.28 -28.90 -4.19
CA LEU A 29 -11.39 -27.93 -3.10
C LEU A 29 -10.03 -27.68 -2.42
N ILE A 30 -9.28 -28.74 -2.12
CA ILE A 30 -7.94 -28.65 -1.54
C ILE A 30 -7.02 -27.86 -2.45
N ALA A 31 -7.04 -28.12 -3.76
CA ALA A 31 -6.17 -27.44 -4.70
C ALA A 31 -6.40 -25.92 -4.70
N PHE A 32 -7.64 -25.47 -4.87
CA PHE A 32 -7.95 -24.04 -4.89
C PHE A 32 -7.63 -23.35 -3.55
N VAL A 33 -8.02 -23.96 -2.43
CA VAL A 33 -7.75 -23.39 -1.10
C VAL A 33 -6.25 -23.31 -0.84
N THR A 34 -5.49 -24.36 -1.18
CA THR A 34 -4.04 -24.40 -0.99
C THR A 34 -3.35 -23.34 -1.83
N THR A 35 -3.67 -23.22 -3.13
CA THR A 35 -3.08 -22.19 -3.99
C THR A 35 -3.41 -20.78 -3.50
N SER A 36 -4.65 -20.53 -3.07
CA SER A 36 -5.06 -19.23 -2.54
C SER A 36 -4.32 -18.86 -1.25
N VAL A 37 -4.21 -19.79 -0.30
CA VAL A 37 -3.48 -19.57 0.95
C VAL A 37 -1.98 -19.39 0.71
N ALA A 38 -1.38 -20.25 -0.13
CA ALA A 38 0.03 -20.14 -0.49
C ALA A 38 0.35 -18.78 -1.14
N THR A 39 -0.55 -18.29 -2.00
CA THR A 39 -0.41 -16.96 -2.64
C THR A 39 -0.38 -15.84 -1.61
N ILE A 40 -1.27 -15.85 -0.61
CA ILE A 40 -1.24 -14.86 0.48
C ILE A 40 0.04 -14.97 1.31
N ILE A 41 0.47 -16.19 1.66
CA ILE A 41 1.70 -16.40 2.42
C ILE A 41 2.90 -15.81 1.67
N VAL A 42 2.99 -16.05 0.36
CA VAL A 42 4.06 -15.49 -0.48
C VAL A 42 4.00 -13.97 -0.52
N LEU A 43 2.82 -13.36 -0.63
CA LEU A 43 2.68 -11.89 -0.60
C LEU A 43 3.07 -11.28 0.76
N VAL A 44 2.68 -11.91 1.87
CA VAL A 44 3.09 -11.49 3.22
C VAL A 44 4.61 -11.61 3.35
N PHE A 45 5.20 -12.71 2.89
CA PHE A 45 6.66 -12.89 2.93
C PHE A 45 7.39 -11.88 2.04
N ALA A 46 6.86 -11.58 0.86
CA ALA A 46 7.41 -10.56 -0.04
C ALA A 46 7.43 -9.18 0.64
N PHE A 47 6.37 -8.82 1.37
CA PHE A 47 6.31 -7.59 2.15
C PHE A 47 7.34 -7.55 3.27
N LEU A 48 7.42 -8.63 4.07
CA LEU A 48 8.35 -8.71 5.19
C LEU A 48 9.81 -8.67 4.76
N THR A 49 10.13 -9.04 3.51
CA THR A 49 11.50 -9.12 2.97
C THR A 49 11.89 -7.99 2.02
N ASP A 50 11.11 -6.89 1.96
CA ASP A 50 11.29 -5.77 1.01
C ASP A 50 11.32 -6.21 -0.46
N SER A 51 10.68 -7.33 -0.77
CA SER A 51 10.64 -7.85 -2.13
C SER A 51 9.49 -7.22 -2.94
N VAL A 52 8.60 -6.44 -2.32
CA VAL A 52 7.51 -5.72 -3.00
C VAL A 52 8.06 -4.50 -3.77
N PRO A 53 7.60 -4.23 -5.00
CA PRO A 53 7.95 -3.01 -5.74
C PRO A 53 7.67 -1.74 -4.95
N SER A 54 8.61 -0.78 -4.98
CA SER A 54 8.52 0.48 -4.23
C SER A 54 7.29 1.32 -4.61
N HIS A 55 6.88 1.31 -5.87
CA HIS A 55 5.69 2.04 -6.34
C HIS A 55 4.36 1.54 -5.74
N LEU A 56 4.34 0.32 -5.16
CA LEU A 56 3.17 -0.22 -4.46
C LEU A 56 3.18 0.08 -2.96
N LEU A 57 4.30 0.56 -2.43
CA LEU A 57 4.50 0.81 -1.01
C LEU A 57 4.35 2.31 -0.72
N ASN A 58 3.82 2.62 0.45
CA ASN A 58 3.76 3.99 0.95
C ASN A 58 4.55 4.16 2.26
N THR A 59 4.59 5.38 2.80
CA THR A 59 5.30 5.67 4.06
C THR A 59 4.76 4.84 5.23
N GLY A 60 3.45 4.54 5.24
CA GLY A 60 2.84 3.67 6.24
C GLY A 60 3.34 2.22 6.17
N ASP A 61 3.49 1.68 4.95
CA ASP A 61 4.03 0.35 4.71
C ASP A 61 5.46 0.21 5.25
N ALA A 62 6.31 1.20 5.00
CA ALA A 62 7.68 1.19 5.48
C ALA A 62 7.77 1.24 7.02
N ILE A 63 6.91 2.03 7.67
CA ILE A 63 6.78 2.06 9.14
C ILE A 63 6.31 0.70 9.69
N ILE A 64 5.35 0.04 9.03
CA ILE A 64 4.86 -1.27 9.45
C ILE A 64 5.93 -2.34 9.26
N ALA A 65 6.57 -2.37 8.08
CA ALA A 65 7.61 -3.34 7.74
C ALA A 65 8.81 -3.25 8.69
N SER A 66 9.32 -2.03 8.94
CA SER A 66 10.41 -1.78 9.90
C SER A 66 10.03 -2.20 11.33
N GLY A 67 8.80 -1.90 11.76
CA GLY A 67 8.27 -2.32 13.06
C GLY A 67 8.23 -3.84 13.21
N ILE A 68 7.70 -4.57 12.22
CA ILE A 68 7.61 -6.04 12.25
C ILE A 68 9.01 -6.66 12.20
N ARG A 69 9.91 -6.17 11.34
CA ARG A 69 11.29 -6.67 11.29
C ARG A 69 12.01 -6.53 12.61
N ARG A 70 11.84 -5.39 13.30
CA ARG A 70 12.42 -5.18 14.63
C ARG A 70 11.91 -6.19 15.65
N LEU A 71 10.67 -6.64 15.53
CA LEU A 71 10.10 -7.71 16.35
C LEU A 71 10.66 -9.09 15.94
N CYS A 72 10.76 -9.38 14.65
CA CYS A 72 11.22 -10.67 14.12
C CYS A 72 12.74 -10.90 14.22
N HIS A 73 13.56 -9.85 14.18
CA HIS A 73 15.02 -9.95 14.35
C HIS A 73 15.45 -10.02 15.82
N ARG A 74 14.55 -9.71 16.77
CA ARG A 74 14.84 -9.79 18.21
C ARG A 74 15.18 -11.21 18.71
N PRO A 75 14.61 -12.30 18.17
CA PRO A 75 15.02 -13.66 18.54
C PRO A 75 16.13 -14.28 17.66
N LEU A 76 16.41 -13.78 16.45
CA LEU A 76 17.50 -14.31 15.59
C LEU A 76 18.77 -13.46 15.76
N GLY A 77 19.47 -13.68 16.87
CA GLY A 77 20.81 -13.16 17.09
C GLY A 77 21.78 -13.71 16.05
N GLY A 78 22.31 -12.84 15.20
CA GLY A 78 23.26 -13.20 14.16
C GLY A 78 23.62 -12.01 13.28
N SER A 79 24.29 -11.02 13.87
CA SER A 79 24.89 -9.92 13.10
C SER A 79 26.13 -10.44 12.39
N SER A 80 25.99 -10.69 11.09
CA SER A 80 27.09 -10.56 10.14
C SER A 80 26.61 -9.56 9.11
N THR A 81 27.15 -8.34 9.15
CA THR A 81 26.92 -7.28 8.17
C THR A 81 27.27 -7.80 6.78
N PRO A 82 26.29 -8.17 5.94
CA PRO A 82 26.58 -8.66 4.61
C PRO A 82 27.10 -7.49 3.78
N ASN A 83 28.02 -7.76 2.85
CA ASN A 83 28.36 -6.78 1.82
C ASN A 83 27.08 -6.33 1.11
N HIS A 84 26.89 -5.01 0.96
CA HIS A 84 25.68 -4.42 0.38
C HIS A 84 25.34 -5.02 -1.00
N ALA A 85 26.36 -5.29 -1.83
CA ALA A 85 26.21 -5.97 -3.11
C ALA A 85 25.60 -7.39 -2.99
N LYS A 86 25.99 -8.15 -1.96
CA LYS A 86 25.46 -9.50 -1.70
C LYS A 86 24.02 -9.44 -1.21
N GLU A 87 23.66 -8.41 -0.44
CA GLU A 87 22.29 -8.21 0.03
C GLU A 87 21.33 -7.84 -1.11
N VAL A 88 21.76 -6.96 -2.02
CA VAL A 88 21.00 -6.57 -3.22
C VAL A 88 20.78 -7.77 -4.16
N ASP A 89 21.81 -8.59 -4.40
CA ASP A 89 21.71 -9.79 -5.24
C ASP A 89 20.74 -10.82 -4.66
N ILE A 90 20.82 -11.11 -3.35
CA ILE A 90 19.87 -12.02 -2.68
C ILE A 90 18.44 -11.46 -2.74
N ARG A 91 18.25 -10.15 -2.57
CA ARG A 91 16.93 -9.50 -2.68
C ARG A 91 16.36 -9.70 -4.08
N ASN A 92 17.15 -9.44 -5.11
CA ASN A 92 16.71 -9.57 -6.51
C ASN A 92 16.44 -11.04 -6.89
N GLU A 93 17.22 -12.00 -6.39
CA GLU A 93 16.96 -13.44 -6.54
C GLU A 93 15.58 -13.81 -5.95
N ARG A 94 15.29 -13.33 -4.72
CA ARG A 94 13.97 -13.53 -4.10
C ARG A 94 12.87 -12.90 -4.95
N ILE A 95 13.11 -11.69 -5.45
CA ILE A 95 12.14 -10.95 -6.26
C ILE A 95 11.75 -11.74 -7.51
N ALA A 96 12.74 -12.23 -8.24
CA ALA A 96 12.51 -13.05 -9.43
C ALA A 96 11.69 -14.32 -9.09
N SER A 97 12.10 -15.03 -8.04
CA SER A 97 11.49 -16.30 -7.62
C SER A 97 10.01 -16.15 -7.23
N TYR A 98 9.69 -15.17 -6.37
CA TYR A 98 8.30 -14.99 -5.94
C TYR A 98 7.43 -14.44 -7.07
N LYS A 99 7.95 -13.55 -7.93
CA LYS A 99 7.21 -13.04 -9.10
C LYS A 99 6.84 -14.20 -10.03
N ALA A 100 7.75 -15.13 -10.29
CA ALA A 100 7.48 -16.32 -11.09
C ALA A 100 6.43 -17.23 -10.44
N PHE A 101 6.53 -17.46 -9.11
CA PHE A 101 5.52 -18.19 -8.35
C PHE A 101 4.13 -17.56 -8.49
N LEU A 102 4.00 -16.27 -8.17
CA LEU A 102 2.71 -15.56 -8.19
C LEU A 102 2.10 -15.59 -9.58
N HIS A 103 2.92 -15.41 -10.61
CA HIS A 103 2.48 -15.45 -12.00
C HIS A 103 1.92 -16.82 -12.38
N SER A 104 2.64 -17.90 -12.08
CA SER A 104 2.21 -19.27 -12.38
C SER A 104 0.99 -19.70 -11.57
N ALA A 105 0.98 -19.44 -10.25
CA ALA A 105 -0.15 -19.74 -9.37
C ALA A 105 -1.42 -19.03 -9.84
N ASN A 106 -1.27 -17.79 -10.28
CA ASN A 106 -2.39 -16.98 -10.70
C ASN A 106 -2.96 -17.40 -12.07
N ASP A 107 -2.10 -17.78 -13.02
CA ASP A 107 -2.54 -18.34 -14.30
C ASP A 107 -3.27 -19.68 -14.09
N GLN A 108 -2.75 -20.53 -13.20
CA GLN A 108 -3.40 -21.79 -12.83
C GLN A 108 -4.78 -21.56 -12.23
N LEU A 109 -4.90 -20.62 -11.27
CA LEU A 109 -6.17 -20.24 -10.67
C LEU A 109 -7.16 -19.72 -11.73
N LEU A 110 -6.71 -18.82 -12.61
CA LEU A 110 -7.54 -18.23 -13.66
C LEU A 110 -8.07 -19.27 -14.65
N VAL A 111 -7.20 -20.11 -15.20
CA VAL A 111 -7.58 -21.13 -16.19
C VAL A 111 -8.49 -22.17 -15.54
N SER A 112 -8.15 -22.62 -14.33
CA SER A 112 -8.97 -23.61 -13.61
C SER A 112 -10.34 -23.05 -13.24
N LEU A 113 -10.42 -21.77 -12.86
CA LEU A 113 -11.68 -21.07 -12.62
C LEU A 113 -12.59 -21.11 -13.86
N VAL A 114 -12.06 -20.68 -15.00
CA VAL A 114 -12.83 -20.62 -16.24
C VAL A 114 -13.24 -22.02 -16.67
N ALA A 115 -12.34 -23.00 -16.58
CA ALA A 115 -12.64 -24.40 -16.91
C ALA A 115 -13.78 -24.98 -16.06
N ILE A 116 -13.76 -24.76 -14.74
CA ILE A 116 -14.83 -25.25 -13.83
C ILE A 116 -16.16 -24.54 -14.11
N MET A 117 -16.12 -23.23 -14.37
CA MET A 117 -17.34 -22.48 -14.72
C MET A 117 -17.93 -22.97 -16.05
N ILE A 118 -17.11 -23.23 -17.06
CA ILE A 118 -17.52 -23.81 -18.34
C ILE A 118 -18.11 -25.20 -18.12
N GLY A 119 -17.42 -26.05 -17.36
CA GLY A 119 -17.91 -27.37 -16.99
C GLY A 119 -19.30 -27.31 -16.33
N ALA A 120 -19.50 -26.39 -15.38
CA ALA A 120 -20.76 -26.20 -14.69
C ALA A 120 -21.89 -25.74 -15.63
N VAL A 121 -21.61 -24.83 -16.57
CA VAL A 121 -22.61 -24.33 -17.53
C VAL A 121 -22.96 -25.40 -18.57
N ILE A 122 -21.98 -26.11 -19.14
CA ILE A 122 -22.21 -27.18 -20.11
C ILE A 122 -23.00 -28.33 -19.48
N THR A 123 -22.68 -28.68 -18.23
CA THR A 123 -23.37 -29.74 -17.48
C THR A 123 -24.58 -29.25 -16.69
N SER A 124 -25.08 -28.04 -16.98
CA SER A 124 -26.22 -27.42 -16.27
C SER A 124 -27.48 -28.30 -16.17
N SER A 125 -27.65 -29.24 -17.11
CA SER A 125 -28.74 -30.22 -17.12
C SER A 125 -28.64 -31.34 -16.08
N LYS A 126 -27.43 -31.58 -15.54
CA LYS A 126 -27.10 -32.67 -14.62
C LYS A 126 -26.47 -32.19 -13.31
N ILE A 127 -25.87 -31.01 -13.27
CA ILE A 127 -25.23 -30.46 -12.09
C ILE A 127 -26.27 -30.10 -11.01
N THR A 128 -25.93 -30.41 -9.76
CA THR A 128 -26.77 -30.11 -8.60
C THR A 128 -26.56 -28.67 -8.10
N ILE A 129 -27.53 -28.13 -7.35
CA ILE A 129 -27.37 -26.86 -6.64
C ILE A 129 -26.20 -26.94 -5.65
N TYR A 130 -26.00 -28.10 -5.00
CA TYR A 130 -24.84 -28.36 -4.12
C TYR A 130 -23.51 -28.09 -4.85
N SER A 131 -23.32 -28.72 -6.01
CA SER A 131 -22.10 -28.55 -6.80
C SER A 131 -21.97 -27.11 -7.31
N SER A 132 -23.10 -26.49 -7.70
CA SER A 132 -23.14 -25.09 -8.16
C SER A 132 -22.74 -24.10 -7.05
N ASN A 133 -23.17 -24.34 -5.80
CA ASN A 133 -22.76 -23.52 -4.65
C ASN A 133 -21.24 -23.59 -4.41
N LEU A 134 -20.64 -24.77 -4.57
CA LEU A 134 -19.19 -24.95 -4.48
C LEU A 134 -18.47 -24.26 -5.64
N VAL A 135 -18.96 -24.40 -6.88
CA VAL A 135 -18.42 -23.69 -8.05
C VAL A 135 -18.44 -22.17 -7.84
N ILE A 136 -19.55 -21.61 -7.34
CA ILE A 136 -19.65 -20.18 -7.01
C ILE A 136 -18.62 -19.79 -5.93
N ALA A 137 -18.47 -20.59 -4.88
CA ALA A 137 -17.54 -20.31 -3.78
C ALA A 137 -16.07 -20.34 -4.23
N ILE A 138 -15.69 -21.37 -4.98
CA ILE A 138 -14.37 -21.48 -5.64
C ILE A 138 -14.17 -20.29 -6.59
N GLY A 139 -15.21 -19.91 -7.32
CA GLY A 139 -15.24 -18.77 -8.21
C GLY A 139 -14.88 -17.46 -7.54
N CYS A 140 -15.59 -17.13 -6.46
CA CYS A 140 -15.31 -15.96 -5.64
C CYS A 140 -13.90 -16.00 -5.04
N LEU A 141 -13.45 -17.17 -4.56
CA LEU A 141 -12.11 -17.32 -3.98
C LEU A 141 -11.00 -17.06 -5.01
N SER A 142 -11.08 -17.76 -6.15
CA SER A 142 -10.09 -17.67 -7.22
C SER A 142 -10.04 -16.26 -7.82
N LEU A 143 -11.20 -15.65 -8.09
CA LEU A 143 -11.27 -14.30 -8.61
C LEU A 143 -10.70 -13.27 -7.62
N THR A 144 -10.97 -13.43 -6.33
CA THR A 144 -10.42 -12.55 -5.28
C THR A 144 -8.89 -12.58 -5.29
N VAL A 145 -8.31 -13.78 -5.28
CA VAL A 145 -6.85 -13.94 -5.28
C VAL A 145 -6.25 -13.41 -6.57
N HIS A 146 -6.90 -13.66 -7.71
CA HIS A 146 -6.47 -13.15 -9.00
C HIS A 146 -6.43 -11.61 -9.04
N LEU A 147 -7.52 -10.98 -8.61
CA LEU A 147 -7.63 -9.53 -8.51
C LEU A 147 -6.57 -8.94 -7.57
N GLY A 148 -6.34 -9.55 -6.42
CA GLY A 148 -5.35 -9.07 -5.45
C GLY A 148 -3.91 -9.18 -5.92
N CYS A 149 -3.61 -10.16 -6.79
CA CYS A 149 -2.26 -10.35 -7.33
C CYS A 149 -1.98 -9.51 -8.58
N PHE A 150 -3.02 -8.99 -9.23
CA PHE A 150 -2.90 -8.30 -10.51
C PHE A 150 -1.83 -7.21 -10.58
N PRO A 151 -1.72 -6.29 -9.58
CA PRO A 151 -0.68 -5.24 -9.62
C PRO A 151 0.76 -5.77 -9.64
N PHE A 152 1.01 -7.00 -9.20
CA PHE A 152 2.37 -7.55 -9.05
C PHE A 152 3.02 -8.02 -10.34
N TYR A 153 2.21 -8.38 -11.33
CA TYR A 153 2.71 -8.92 -12.60
C TYR A 153 2.28 -8.07 -13.79
N MET A 154 1.53 -6.97 -13.56
CA MET A 154 1.19 -5.97 -14.58
C MET A 154 2.43 -5.41 -15.26
N ASP A 155 3.47 -5.04 -14.51
CA ASP A 155 4.72 -4.49 -15.07
C ASP A 155 5.32 -5.36 -16.18
N ARG A 156 5.20 -6.68 -16.06
CA ARG A 156 5.75 -7.63 -17.05
C ARG A 156 4.84 -7.83 -18.28
N LEU A 157 3.55 -7.54 -18.13
CA LEU A 157 2.54 -7.67 -19.18
C LEU A 157 2.46 -6.44 -20.08
N ILE A 158 2.92 -5.27 -19.60
CA ILE A 158 2.96 -4.02 -20.36
C ILE A 158 3.72 -4.21 -21.69
N ASP A 159 4.83 -4.92 -21.65
CA ASP A 159 5.68 -5.14 -22.83
C ASP A 159 5.11 -6.16 -23.84
N HIS A 160 4.11 -6.96 -23.44
CA HIS A 160 3.62 -8.10 -24.23
C HIS A 160 2.10 -8.07 -24.41
N ARG A 161 1.63 -7.28 -25.38
CA ARG A 161 0.19 -7.10 -25.69
C ARG A 161 -0.57 -8.41 -25.84
N VAL A 162 -0.01 -9.40 -26.54
CA VAL A 162 -0.67 -10.70 -26.76
C VAL A 162 -0.87 -11.46 -25.44
N ALA A 163 0.16 -11.52 -24.60
CA ALA A 163 0.10 -12.19 -23.30
C ALA A 163 -0.93 -11.52 -22.37
N MET A 164 -1.03 -10.20 -22.44
CA MET A 164 -2.03 -9.42 -21.71
C MET A 164 -3.45 -9.76 -22.17
N THR A 165 -3.72 -9.75 -23.49
CA THR A 165 -5.04 -10.10 -24.04
C THR A 165 -5.44 -11.53 -23.71
N LEU A 166 -4.51 -12.49 -23.80
CA LEU A 166 -4.74 -13.89 -23.44
C LEU A 166 -5.11 -14.12 -21.98
N ARG A 167 -4.84 -13.15 -21.08
CA ARG A 167 -5.22 -13.22 -19.66
C ARG A 167 -6.50 -12.47 -19.35
N VAL A 168 -6.67 -11.30 -19.95
CA VAL A 168 -7.88 -10.47 -19.74
C VAL A 168 -9.12 -11.17 -20.28
N LEU A 169 -9.01 -11.87 -21.43
CA LEU A 169 -10.16 -12.58 -22.03
C LEU A 169 -10.73 -13.70 -21.14
N PRO A 170 -9.94 -14.69 -20.65
CA PRO A 170 -10.43 -15.67 -19.69
C PRO A 170 -10.99 -15.02 -18.44
N MET A 171 -10.33 -13.98 -17.91
CA MET A 171 -10.80 -13.30 -16.71
C MET A 171 -12.18 -12.67 -16.91
N LEU A 172 -12.38 -11.92 -18.00
CA LEU A 172 -13.67 -11.31 -18.31
C LEU A 172 -14.75 -12.39 -18.48
N SER A 173 -14.43 -13.48 -19.17
CA SER A 173 -15.37 -14.61 -19.33
C SER A 173 -15.75 -15.23 -17.97
N GLY A 174 -14.77 -15.47 -17.10
CA GLY A 174 -14.98 -16.04 -15.77
C GLY A 174 -15.82 -15.12 -14.88
N VAL A 175 -15.60 -13.81 -14.94
CA VAL A 175 -16.40 -12.80 -14.21
C VAL A 175 -17.84 -12.82 -14.71
N VAL A 176 -18.07 -12.81 -16.03
CA VAL A 176 -19.43 -12.84 -16.61
C VAL A 176 -20.18 -14.10 -16.18
N MET A 177 -19.53 -15.26 -16.25
CA MET A 177 -20.12 -16.54 -15.83
C MET A 177 -20.38 -16.59 -14.31
N LEU A 178 -19.46 -16.06 -13.50
CA LEU A 178 -19.65 -15.98 -12.06
C LEU A 178 -20.82 -15.05 -11.70
N LEU A 179 -20.91 -13.89 -12.35
CA LEU A 179 -22.04 -12.96 -12.17
C LEU A 179 -23.36 -13.62 -12.57
N PHE A 180 -23.39 -14.35 -13.69
CA PHE A 180 -24.56 -15.12 -14.11
C PHE A 180 -24.99 -16.15 -13.05
N MET A 181 -24.07 -16.96 -12.53
CA MET A 181 -24.35 -17.96 -11.48
C MET A 181 -24.77 -17.30 -10.16
N LEU A 182 -24.19 -16.16 -9.82
CA LEU A 182 -24.60 -15.37 -8.67
C LEU A 182 -26.04 -14.84 -8.84
N ILE A 183 -26.42 -14.34 -10.02
CA ILE A 183 -27.79 -13.89 -10.30
C ILE A 183 -28.78 -15.05 -10.15
N LEU A 184 -28.47 -16.24 -10.68
CA LEU A 184 -29.33 -17.42 -10.51
C LEU A 184 -29.54 -17.78 -9.04
N ARG A 185 -28.52 -17.59 -8.20
CA ARG A 185 -28.57 -17.85 -6.76
C ARG A 185 -29.50 -16.91 -5.98
N LEU A 186 -29.92 -15.79 -6.58
CA LEU A 186 -30.93 -14.89 -5.98
C LEU A 186 -32.34 -15.45 -6.09
N SER A 187 -32.58 -16.45 -6.96
CA SER A 187 -33.91 -17.01 -7.14
C SER A 187 -34.42 -17.73 -5.90
N ASP A 188 -35.73 -17.66 -5.68
CA ASP A 188 -36.41 -18.41 -4.62
C ASP A 188 -36.33 -19.93 -4.85
N THR A 189 -36.24 -20.35 -6.12
CA THR A 189 -36.04 -21.76 -6.48
C THR A 189 -34.61 -22.25 -6.27
N TRP A 190 -33.70 -21.42 -5.75
CA TRP A 190 -32.36 -21.86 -5.35
C TRP A 190 -32.39 -22.59 -3.99
N ASP A 191 -33.05 -23.74 -3.97
CA ASP A 191 -33.27 -24.58 -2.78
C ASP A 191 -32.86 -26.03 -3.03
N MET A 192 -32.00 -26.56 -2.15
CA MET A 192 -31.49 -27.93 -2.22
C MET A 192 -32.53 -28.98 -1.83
N LYS A 193 -33.68 -28.59 -1.25
CA LYS A 193 -34.75 -29.54 -0.87
C LYS A 193 -35.73 -29.81 -2.00
N THR A 194 -36.12 -28.78 -2.74
CA THR A 194 -37.17 -28.86 -3.76
C THR A 194 -36.64 -28.83 -5.19
N HIS A 195 -35.53 -28.13 -5.44
CA HIS A 195 -34.97 -27.89 -6.77
C HIS A 195 -33.52 -28.37 -6.83
N VAL A 196 -33.32 -29.68 -6.64
CA VAL A 196 -31.99 -30.30 -6.49
C VAL A 196 -31.02 -30.00 -7.65
N TYR A 197 -31.51 -29.95 -8.88
CA TYR A 197 -30.72 -29.76 -10.10
C TYR A 197 -30.79 -28.32 -10.61
N LEU A 198 -29.65 -27.80 -11.11
CA LEU A 198 -29.53 -26.42 -11.60
C LEU A 198 -30.56 -26.10 -12.69
N LYS A 199 -30.80 -27.02 -13.64
CA LYS A 199 -31.81 -26.85 -14.69
C LYS A 199 -33.21 -26.57 -14.14
N CYS A 200 -33.58 -27.18 -13.01
CA CYS A 200 -34.89 -26.97 -12.42
C CYS A 200 -35.01 -25.59 -11.77
N ALA A 201 -33.95 -25.13 -11.10
CA ALA A 201 -33.86 -23.76 -10.59
C ALA A 201 -33.94 -22.72 -11.72
N ILE A 202 -33.23 -22.93 -12.84
CA ILE A 202 -33.28 -22.05 -14.01
C ILE A 202 -34.69 -21.99 -14.62
N LYS A 203 -35.34 -23.15 -14.80
CA LYS A 203 -36.68 -23.21 -15.42
C LYS A 203 -37.75 -22.56 -14.55
N GLY A 204 -37.63 -22.70 -13.23
CA GLY A 204 -38.55 -22.13 -12.26
C GLY A 204 -38.14 -20.75 -11.74
N TYR A 205 -37.24 -20.03 -12.41
CA TYR A 205 -36.67 -18.78 -11.87
C TYR A 205 -37.76 -17.77 -11.50
N ILE A 206 -37.91 -17.52 -10.20
CA ILE A 206 -38.80 -16.53 -9.62
C ILE A 206 -37.99 -15.67 -8.66
N LEU A 207 -38.20 -14.35 -8.73
CA LEU A 207 -37.58 -13.37 -7.85
C LEU A 207 -38.68 -12.76 -6.96
N ASP A 208 -38.73 -13.16 -5.70
CA ASP A 208 -39.65 -12.57 -4.73
C ASP A 208 -39.08 -11.25 -4.18
N SER A 209 -39.87 -10.19 -4.23
CA SER A 209 -39.49 -8.85 -3.79
C SER A 209 -39.38 -8.74 -2.26
N GLY A 210 -40.11 -9.58 -1.50
CA GLY A 210 -40.04 -9.60 -0.03
C GLY A 210 -38.71 -10.16 0.51
N ILE A 211 -38.18 -11.20 -0.15
CA ILE A 211 -36.94 -11.90 0.23
C ILE A 211 -35.68 -11.13 -0.20
N LEU A 212 -35.80 -10.18 -1.15
CA LEU A 212 -34.68 -9.37 -1.63
C LEU A 212 -34.00 -8.58 -0.49
N SER A 213 -34.77 -8.14 0.51
CA SER A 213 -34.26 -7.45 1.71
C SER A 213 -33.29 -8.32 2.53
N TYR A 214 -33.56 -9.63 2.61
CA TYR A 214 -32.69 -10.60 3.29
C TYR A 214 -31.47 -10.99 2.46
N ARG A 215 -31.58 -10.94 1.12
CA ARG A 215 -30.49 -11.27 0.19
C ARG A 215 -29.57 -10.07 -0.12
N LEU A 216 -29.89 -8.88 0.36
CA LEU A 216 -29.23 -7.61 0.04
C LEU A 216 -27.70 -7.59 0.30
N PRO A 217 -27.15 -8.19 1.39
CA PRO A 217 -25.71 -8.29 1.57
C PRO A 217 -25.03 -9.24 0.60
N SER A 218 -25.76 -10.21 0.04
CA SER A 218 -25.22 -11.00 -1.05
C SER A 218 -24.91 -10.07 -2.22
N VAL A 219 -25.78 -9.11 -2.56
CA VAL A 219 -25.58 -8.13 -3.65
C VAL A 219 -24.26 -7.36 -3.54
N ILE A 220 -23.76 -7.10 -2.32
CA ILE A 220 -22.45 -6.47 -2.10
C ILE A 220 -21.32 -7.27 -2.76
N ILE A 221 -21.38 -8.59 -2.73
CA ILE A 221 -20.39 -9.48 -3.36
C ILE A 221 -20.41 -9.30 -4.89
N TYR A 222 -21.56 -9.01 -5.48
CA TYR A 222 -21.77 -8.88 -6.92
C TYR A 222 -21.16 -7.56 -7.36
N PHE A 223 -21.44 -6.48 -6.61
CA PHE A 223 -20.79 -5.20 -6.79
C PHE A 223 -19.28 -5.30 -6.59
N ALA A 224 -18.78 -6.06 -5.61
CA ALA A 224 -17.35 -6.23 -5.39
C ALA A 224 -16.67 -6.98 -6.55
N VAL A 225 -17.29 -8.06 -7.04
CA VAL A 225 -16.84 -8.83 -8.22
C VAL A 225 -16.82 -7.94 -9.46
N PHE A 226 -17.90 -7.21 -9.72
CA PHE A 226 -18.02 -6.32 -10.86
C PHE A 226 -17.02 -5.15 -10.78
N TYR A 227 -16.95 -4.47 -9.64
CA TYR A 227 -16.02 -3.36 -9.41
C TYR A 227 -14.56 -3.82 -9.58
N GLY A 228 -14.18 -4.97 -9.04
CA GLY A 228 -12.84 -5.53 -9.22
C GLY A 228 -12.51 -5.80 -10.69
N ALA A 229 -13.45 -6.34 -11.46
CA ALA A 229 -13.27 -6.53 -12.90
C ALA A 229 -13.11 -5.20 -13.64
N CYS A 230 -13.93 -4.20 -13.32
CA CYS A 230 -13.81 -2.86 -13.89
C CYS A 230 -12.47 -2.20 -13.58
N GLU A 231 -11.96 -2.33 -12.35
CA GLU A 231 -10.63 -1.83 -11.96
C GLU A 231 -9.52 -2.48 -12.78
N ILE A 232 -9.56 -3.80 -13.01
CA ILE A 232 -8.56 -4.48 -13.84
C ILE A 232 -8.59 -3.98 -15.28
N VAL A 233 -9.78 -3.88 -15.86
CA VAL A 233 -9.95 -3.37 -17.22
C VAL A 233 -9.43 -1.93 -17.29
N TRP A 234 -9.79 -1.10 -16.30
CA TRP A 234 -9.34 0.28 -16.22
C TRP A 234 -7.81 0.40 -16.14
N VAL A 235 -7.17 -0.32 -15.21
CA VAL A 235 -5.70 -0.31 -15.07
C VAL A 235 -5.02 -0.83 -16.34
N SER A 236 -5.58 -1.87 -16.95
CA SER A 236 -5.12 -2.43 -18.22
C SER A 236 -5.13 -1.40 -19.37
N TYR A 237 -6.16 -0.55 -19.44
CA TYR A 237 -6.31 0.44 -20.49
C TYR A 237 -5.62 1.78 -20.18
N LYS A 238 -5.60 2.23 -18.92
CA LYS A 238 -5.01 3.52 -18.53
C LYS A 238 -3.50 3.55 -18.84
N GLN A 239 -2.81 2.44 -18.65
CA GLN A 239 -1.38 2.32 -18.96
C GLN A 239 -1.09 2.16 -20.47
N GLN A 240 -2.11 1.97 -21.32
CA GLN A 240 -1.97 1.84 -22.78
C GLN A 240 -1.94 3.19 -23.51
N SER A 241 -2.29 4.30 -22.85
CA SER A 241 -2.12 5.64 -23.44
C SER A 241 -0.62 5.97 -23.42
N PRO A 242 0.06 5.98 -24.58
CA PRO A 242 1.45 6.38 -24.63
C PRO A 242 1.46 7.90 -24.49
N ASP A 243 2.07 8.40 -23.42
CA ASP A 243 2.66 9.72 -23.48
C ASP A 243 3.65 9.68 -24.65
N THR A 244 3.25 10.32 -25.74
CA THR A 244 4.08 10.57 -26.89
C THR A 244 5.03 11.68 -26.49
N GLU A 245 6.05 11.36 -25.70
CA GLU A 245 7.13 12.29 -25.45
C GLU A 245 8.47 11.56 -25.25
N SER A 246 9.29 11.69 -26.28
CA SER A 246 10.75 11.68 -26.26
C SER A 246 11.49 10.40 -25.87
N GLY A 247 12.01 9.73 -26.90
CA GLY A 247 13.27 9.01 -26.78
C GLY A 247 14.39 9.99 -26.42
N GLY A 248 14.84 9.95 -25.17
CA GLY A 248 16.00 10.69 -24.67
C GLY A 248 16.96 9.75 -23.96
N ARG A 249 18.11 9.49 -24.57
CA ARG A 249 19.30 8.94 -23.92
C ARG A 249 19.66 9.84 -22.71
N PRO A 250 20.07 9.29 -21.55
CA PRO A 250 20.41 10.13 -20.39
C PRO A 250 21.62 11.01 -20.73
N PRO A 251 21.58 12.33 -20.49
CA PRO A 251 22.78 13.14 -20.56
C PRO A 251 23.64 12.87 -19.33
N GLN A 252 24.85 12.44 -19.61
CA GLN A 252 25.98 12.42 -18.69
C GLN A 252 26.40 13.89 -18.41
N ASP A 253 26.77 14.14 -17.17
CA ASP A 253 27.50 15.32 -16.67
C ASP A 253 26.77 16.68 -16.57
N GLN A 254 26.16 16.92 -15.40
CA GLN A 254 26.23 18.22 -14.71
C GLN A 254 26.40 17.97 -13.21
N GLN A 255 27.65 18.05 -12.74
CA GLN A 255 28.02 17.97 -11.33
C GLN A 255 27.82 19.36 -10.70
N GLY A 256 26.56 19.71 -10.40
CA GLY A 256 26.22 20.77 -9.46
C GLY A 256 26.00 20.16 -8.08
N THR A 257 26.88 20.41 -7.12
CA THR A 257 26.68 20.01 -5.72
C THR A 257 25.42 20.69 -5.17
N SER A 258 24.34 19.91 -4.95
CA SER A 258 23.08 20.44 -4.41
C SER A 258 23.17 20.72 -2.92
N LEU A 259 22.49 21.79 -2.49
CA LEU A 259 22.40 22.29 -1.12
C LEU A 259 22.01 21.20 -0.11
N ALA A 260 21.05 20.34 -0.48
CA ALA A 260 20.63 19.21 0.35
C ALA A 260 21.71 18.15 0.51
N THR A 261 22.50 17.87 -0.54
CA THR A 261 23.57 16.86 -0.51
C THR A 261 24.69 17.30 0.43
N GLU A 262 25.04 18.59 0.45
CA GLU A 262 26.04 19.14 1.37
C GLU A 262 25.57 19.10 2.84
N ILE A 263 24.29 19.40 3.11
CA ILE A 263 23.69 19.37 4.46
C ILE A 263 23.56 17.92 4.99
N ILE A 264 23.23 16.96 4.12
CA ILE A 264 23.08 15.54 4.47
C ILE A 264 24.46 14.89 4.67
N HIS A 265 25.43 15.16 3.78
CA HIS A 265 26.75 14.54 3.85
C HIS A 265 27.57 15.04 5.05
N ARG A 266 27.41 16.32 5.44
CA ARG A 266 28.09 16.89 6.62
C ARG A 266 27.55 16.37 7.95
N ASN A 267 26.25 16.04 8.00
CA ASN A 267 25.61 15.46 9.19
C ASN A 267 25.82 13.95 9.36
N ARG A 268 26.33 13.24 8.34
CA ARG A 268 26.62 11.79 8.42
C ARG A 268 27.97 11.48 9.07
N HIS A 269 28.84 12.48 9.24
CA HIS A 269 30.24 12.27 9.62
C HIS A 269 30.59 12.51 11.09
N ASN A 270 29.62 12.68 12.01
CA ASN A 270 29.96 12.75 13.42
C ASN A 270 28.81 12.36 14.37
N PRO A 271 28.63 11.06 14.69
CA PRO A 271 27.65 10.63 15.67
C PRO A 271 28.14 10.71 17.13
N ASP A 272 29.43 10.98 17.41
CA ASP A 272 30.02 10.69 18.73
C ASP A 272 30.61 11.88 19.51
N ILE A 273 30.17 13.12 19.28
CA ILE A 273 30.56 14.25 20.14
C ILE A 273 29.31 14.95 20.69
N GLU A 274 28.79 14.43 21.81
CA GLU A 274 27.91 15.18 22.73
C GLU A 274 28.72 16.29 23.41
N LEU A 275 28.85 17.44 22.74
CA LEU A 275 29.17 18.69 23.40
C LEU A 275 27.95 19.59 23.29
N GLN A 276 27.45 20.07 24.44
CA GLN A 276 26.40 21.08 24.52
C GLN A 276 26.82 22.34 23.76
N GLN A 277 26.55 22.40 22.45
CA GLN A 277 26.65 23.66 21.71
C GLN A 277 25.60 24.61 22.29
N THR A 278 26.04 25.69 22.92
CA THR A 278 25.19 26.84 23.20
C THR A 278 24.54 27.28 21.91
N LEU A 279 23.20 27.43 21.91
CA LEU A 279 22.44 27.84 20.73
C LEU A 279 22.84 29.28 20.38
N GLN A 280 23.82 29.44 19.50
CA GLN A 280 24.29 30.76 19.06
C GLN A 280 23.43 31.21 17.89
N VAL A 281 22.68 32.30 18.09
CA VAL A 281 21.86 32.90 17.02
C VAL A 281 22.82 33.43 15.94
N PRO A 282 22.60 33.13 14.64
CA PRO A 282 23.42 33.66 13.57
C PRO A 282 23.55 35.18 13.65
N SER A 283 24.78 35.71 13.53
CA SER A 283 25.10 37.13 13.78
C SER A 283 24.24 38.08 12.93
N ARG A 284 23.98 37.73 11.67
CA ARG A 284 23.13 38.51 10.75
C ARG A 284 21.68 38.64 11.23
N LEU A 285 21.11 37.57 11.79
CA LEU A 285 19.76 37.59 12.36
C LEU A 285 19.71 38.48 13.61
N LEU A 286 20.79 38.47 14.40
CA LEU A 286 20.93 39.28 15.61
C LEU A 286 21.09 40.77 15.27
N GLU A 287 21.89 41.11 14.25
CA GLU A 287 22.10 42.48 13.75
C GLU A 287 20.81 43.09 13.18
N TYR A 288 20.04 42.32 12.41
CA TYR A 288 18.74 42.76 11.90
C TYR A 288 17.74 43.01 13.05
N ARG A 289 17.68 42.12 14.04
CA ARG A 289 16.86 42.29 15.24
C ARG A 289 17.27 43.51 16.08
N GLY A 290 18.56 43.83 16.10
CA GLY A 290 19.14 44.99 16.78
C GLY A 290 18.79 46.35 16.17
N GLY A 291 17.98 46.40 15.11
CA GLY A 291 17.49 47.64 14.49
C GLY A 291 18.23 48.05 13.22
N ASN A 292 19.13 47.22 12.69
CA ASN A 292 19.82 47.51 11.44
C ASN A 292 18.94 47.17 10.22
N SER A 293 17.97 48.04 9.93
CA SER A 293 17.02 47.90 8.81
C SER A 293 17.67 48.00 7.41
N SER A 294 18.97 48.30 7.34
CA SER A 294 19.75 48.31 6.08
C SER A 294 20.15 46.90 5.61
N LEU A 295 20.03 45.87 6.45
CA LEU A 295 20.33 44.49 6.09
C LEU A 295 19.17 43.88 5.28
N ASN A 296 19.41 43.63 3.99
CA ASN A 296 18.47 42.89 3.14
C ASN A 296 18.55 41.38 3.43
N LEU A 297 17.66 40.88 4.30
CA LEU A 297 17.53 39.45 4.58
C LEU A 297 16.89 38.70 3.40
N SER A 298 17.42 37.51 3.12
CA SER A 298 16.80 36.56 2.21
C SER A 298 15.39 36.17 2.69
N THR A 299 14.60 35.54 1.82
CA THR A 299 13.28 35.02 2.21
C THR A 299 13.42 33.92 3.27
N ILE A 300 14.45 33.07 3.18
CA ILE A 300 14.73 31.98 4.11
C ILE A 300 15.15 32.55 5.48
N GLU A 301 16.06 33.51 5.51
CA GLU A 301 16.49 34.18 6.74
C GLU A 301 15.30 34.84 7.46
N ARG A 302 14.37 35.46 6.72
CA ARG A 302 13.14 36.05 7.28
C ARG A 302 12.19 35.01 7.87
N GLU A 303 12.00 33.87 7.20
CA GLU A 303 11.16 32.78 7.71
C GLU A 303 11.77 32.15 8.97
N VAL A 304 13.09 31.93 8.99
CA VAL A 304 13.81 31.41 10.16
C VAL A 304 13.74 32.37 11.35
N LEU A 305 13.89 33.69 11.11
CA LEU A 305 13.75 34.70 12.14
C LEU A 305 12.33 34.69 12.74
N ALA A 306 11.30 34.60 11.90
CA ALA A 306 9.92 34.49 12.35
C ALA A 306 9.68 33.23 13.20
N VAL A 307 10.26 32.08 12.83
CA VAL A 307 10.22 30.85 13.64
C VAL A 307 10.86 31.07 15.01
N TYR A 308 12.04 31.70 15.04
CA TYR A 308 12.75 32.00 16.29
C TYR A 308 11.92 32.89 17.21
N GLU A 309 11.37 34.00 16.70
CA GLU A 309 10.54 34.93 17.49
C GLU A 309 9.29 34.26 18.07
N ILE A 310 8.63 33.39 17.30
CA ILE A 310 7.44 32.66 17.75
C ILE A 310 7.81 31.70 18.89
N MET A 311 8.92 30.97 18.76
CA MET A 311 9.36 30.02 19.76
C MET A 311 9.86 30.68 21.04
N GLU A 312 10.65 31.75 20.93
CA GLU A 312 11.15 32.52 22.08
C GLU A 312 9.97 33.07 22.89
N ARG A 313 8.94 33.62 22.24
CA ARG A 313 7.71 34.07 22.89
C ARG A 313 6.90 32.94 23.52
N SER A 314 6.90 31.73 22.93
CA SER A 314 6.25 30.56 23.55
C SER A 314 6.94 30.10 24.84
N LEU A 315 8.22 30.43 25.03
CA LEU A 315 9.01 30.04 26.19
C LEU A 315 8.90 31.06 27.33
N THR A 316 8.79 32.35 27.01
CA THR A 316 8.61 33.45 27.98
C THR A 316 7.12 33.65 28.27
N ASP A 317 6.59 32.85 29.19
CA ASP A 317 5.22 32.92 29.70
C ASP A 317 5.06 34.21 30.53
N ASP A 318 4.58 35.31 29.95
CA ASP A 318 4.29 36.50 30.74
C ASP A 318 2.92 37.13 30.45
N THR A 319 2.29 37.52 31.55
CA THR A 319 0.84 37.60 31.76
C THR A 319 0.28 39.01 31.49
N GLY A 320 0.91 39.75 30.58
CA GLY A 320 0.58 41.15 30.26
C GLY A 320 0.35 41.36 28.76
N ARG A 321 -0.86 41.05 28.27
CA ARG A 321 -1.18 41.08 26.83
C ARG A 321 -1.46 42.52 26.35
N SER A 322 -0.48 43.18 25.72
CA SER A 322 -0.71 44.43 24.96
C SER A 322 -1.27 44.13 23.56
N ALA A 323 -2.31 44.87 23.13
CA ALA A 323 -2.97 44.70 21.83
C ALA A 323 -2.01 44.87 20.63
N ASN A 324 -0.96 45.69 20.79
CA ASN A 324 0.03 45.95 19.73
C ASN A 324 0.94 44.72 19.47
N ILE A 325 1.22 43.94 20.52
CA ILE A 325 2.02 42.72 20.45
C ILE A 325 1.25 41.59 19.75
N GLN A 326 -0.07 41.53 19.97
CA GLN A 326 -0.95 40.56 19.31
C GLN A 326 -1.07 40.82 17.79
N ASN A 327 -1.08 42.09 17.37
CA ASN A 327 -1.09 42.48 15.96
C ASN A 327 0.22 42.09 15.24
N ASN A 328 1.38 42.39 15.84
CA ASN A 328 2.67 41.96 15.30
C ASN A 328 2.77 40.43 15.22
N PHE A 329 2.27 39.70 16.21
CA PHE A 329 2.25 38.24 16.19
C PHE A 329 1.38 37.66 15.07
N ASN A 330 0.20 38.25 14.82
CA ASN A 330 -0.65 37.86 13.70
C ASN A 330 0.05 38.14 12.36
N GLN A 331 0.81 39.24 12.25
CA GLN A 331 1.57 39.59 11.06
C GLN A 331 2.76 38.63 10.82
N THR A 332 3.51 38.25 11.86
CA THR A 332 4.59 37.23 11.79
C THR A 332 4.02 35.84 11.43
N THR A 333 2.82 35.52 11.90
CA THR A 333 2.14 34.25 11.58
C THR A 333 1.63 34.21 10.15
N VAL A 334 1.08 35.31 9.64
CA VAL A 334 0.62 35.44 8.24
C VAL A 334 1.80 35.42 7.26
N THR A 335 2.95 35.96 7.66
CA THR A 335 4.17 35.90 6.83
C THR A 335 4.78 34.51 6.78
N LEU A 336 4.76 33.74 7.88
CA LEU A 336 5.25 32.36 7.92
C LEU A 336 4.29 31.35 7.24
N PHE A 337 2.99 31.53 7.44
CA PHE A 337 1.94 30.70 6.84
C PHE A 337 1.15 31.54 5.83
N LYS A 338 1.70 31.69 4.62
CA LYS A 338 0.92 32.27 3.52
C LYS A 338 -0.30 31.38 3.27
N PRO A 339 -1.53 31.92 3.30
CA PRO A 339 -2.71 31.15 2.94
C PRO A 339 -2.58 30.71 1.47
N ASN A 340 -3.00 29.47 1.20
CA ASN A 340 -2.92 28.92 -0.15
C ASN A 340 -3.81 29.75 -1.09
N THR A 341 -3.24 30.25 -2.19
CA THR A 341 -3.93 31.12 -3.15
C THR A 341 -5.11 30.42 -3.83
N GLU A 342 -5.04 29.09 -3.94
CA GLU A 342 -6.18 28.24 -4.31
C GLU A 342 -6.41 27.16 -3.24
N PRO A 343 -7.43 27.30 -2.38
CA PRO A 343 -7.71 26.28 -1.37
C PRO A 343 -8.28 25.03 -2.05
N MET A 344 -7.49 23.96 -2.04
CA MET A 344 -7.89 22.65 -2.55
C MET A 344 -9.25 22.24 -1.97
N ARG A 345 -10.24 21.98 -2.83
CA ARG A 345 -11.60 21.67 -2.38
C ARG A 345 -11.64 20.29 -1.71
N PHE A 346 -12.61 20.07 -0.82
CA PHE A 346 -12.79 18.77 -0.15
C PHE A 346 -12.87 17.60 -1.15
N MET A 347 -13.58 17.78 -2.26
CA MET A 347 -13.68 16.75 -3.32
C MET A 347 -12.35 16.47 -4.03
N GLU A 348 -11.51 17.48 -4.14
CA GLU A 348 -10.19 17.37 -4.76
C GLU A 348 -9.23 16.61 -3.84
N ILE A 349 -9.26 16.89 -2.53
CA ILE A 349 -8.54 16.10 -1.52
C ILE A 349 -9.04 14.65 -1.51
N TRP A 350 -10.35 14.45 -1.57
CA TRP A 350 -10.94 13.11 -1.64
C TRP A 350 -10.49 12.33 -2.88
N LYS A 351 -10.32 13.00 -4.02
CA LYS A 351 -9.78 12.43 -5.26
C LYS A 351 -8.29 12.14 -5.14
N ASN A 352 -7.50 13.09 -4.62
CA ASN A 352 -6.04 12.99 -4.53
C ASN A 352 -5.58 11.96 -3.49
N VAL A 353 -6.32 11.80 -2.38
CA VAL A 353 -6.10 10.71 -1.40
C VAL A 353 -6.36 9.33 -2.01
N ARG A 354 -7.11 9.25 -3.11
CA ARG A 354 -7.40 8.00 -3.82
C ARG A 354 -6.43 7.74 -4.99
N ALA A 355 -5.55 8.69 -5.30
CA ALA A 355 -4.63 8.66 -6.43
C ALA A 355 -3.17 8.51 -5.97
N GLU A 356 -2.23 8.41 -6.92
CA GLU A 356 -0.78 8.32 -6.67
C GLU A 356 -0.23 9.46 -5.78
N GLN A 357 -0.92 10.60 -5.71
CA GLN A 357 -0.57 11.74 -4.86
C GLN A 357 -0.87 11.57 -3.37
N GLN A 358 -1.45 10.44 -2.95
CA GLN A 358 -1.83 10.20 -1.56
C GLN A 358 -0.65 10.40 -0.60
N ASN A 359 0.50 9.80 -0.88
CA ASN A 359 1.64 9.83 0.04
C ASN A 359 2.16 11.25 0.26
N THR A 360 2.34 12.01 -0.83
CA THR A 360 2.76 13.42 -0.80
C THR A 360 1.79 14.27 0.01
N LEU A 361 0.48 14.12 -0.23
CA LEU A 361 -0.55 14.91 0.46
C LEU A 361 -0.58 14.61 1.96
N LEU A 362 -0.52 13.33 2.35
CA LEU A 362 -0.54 12.94 3.75
C LEU A 362 0.75 13.35 4.48
N ASN A 363 1.91 13.22 3.84
CA ASN A 363 3.20 13.62 4.41
C ASN A 363 3.26 15.14 4.60
N ARG A 364 2.79 15.92 3.61
CA ARG A 364 2.65 17.37 3.74
C ARG A 364 1.74 17.77 4.89
N PHE A 365 0.56 17.15 4.99
CA PHE A 365 -0.36 17.39 6.10
C PHE A 365 0.31 17.14 7.45
N PHE A 366 1.02 16.01 7.60
CA PHE A 366 1.69 15.67 8.85
C PHE A 366 2.81 16.63 9.20
N ARG A 367 3.58 17.09 8.21
CA ARG A 367 4.62 18.12 8.37
C ARG A 367 4.04 19.44 8.86
N VAL A 368 2.97 19.93 8.25
CA VAL A 368 2.30 21.18 8.67
C VAL A 368 1.78 21.05 10.11
N VAL A 369 1.19 19.91 10.45
CA VAL A 369 0.73 19.64 11.82
C VAL A 369 1.89 19.56 12.81
N ALA A 370 2.98 18.88 12.45
CA ALA A 370 4.16 18.77 13.31
C ALA A 370 4.81 20.13 13.55
N LEU A 371 4.93 20.95 12.50
CA LEU A 371 5.42 22.33 12.57
C LEU A 371 4.55 23.19 13.49
N ASP A 372 3.22 23.11 13.35
CA ASP A 372 2.28 23.83 14.23
C ASP A 372 2.44 23.44 15.71
N PHE A 373 2.66 22.16 16.01
CA PHE A 373 2.95 21.72 17.36
C PHE A 373 4.30 22.21 17.88
N LEU A 374 5.32 22.32 17.03
CA LEU A 374 6.62 22.85 17.44
C LEU A 374 6.53 24.35 17.73
N LEU A 375 5.82 25.11 16.90
CA LEU A 375 5.70 26.56 17.01
C LEU A 375 4.72 27.00 18.11
N TYR A 376 3.54 26.39 18.17
CA TYR A 376 2.42 26.85 19.01
C TYR A 376 1.93 25.80 20.01
N GLY A 377 2.61 24.64 20.08
CA GLY A 377 2.18 23.54 20.93
C GLY A 377 2.05 23.96 22.40
N PRO A 378 0.92 23.63 23.07
CA PRO A 378 0.76 23.90 24.49
C PRO A 378 1.87 23.25 25.31
N LYS A 379 2.11 23.77 26.53
CA LYS A 379 3.05 23.17 27.49
C LYS A 379 2.79 21.66 27.65
N PRO A 380 3.84 20.86 27.91
CA PRO A 380 3.70 19.42 28.08
C PRO A 380 2.60 19.10 29.10
N GLY A 381 1.59 18.36 28.68
CA GLY A 381 0.39 18.09 29.47
C GLY A 381 -0.58 17.12 28.80
N PRO A 382 -1.65 16.71 29.50
CA PRO A 382 -2.60 15.71 29.00
C PRO A 382 -3.33 16.18 27.73
N ARG A 383 -3.62 17.48 27.62
CA ARG A 383 -4.26 18.08 26.44
C ARG A 383 -3.39 17.95 25.18
N LEU A 384 -2.10 18.23 25.30
CA LEU A 384 -1.13 18.09 24.19
C LEU A 384 -1.02 16.64 23.74
N ARG A 385 -0.91 15.71 24.70
CA ARG A 385 -0.85 14.27 24.44
C ARG A 385 -2.08 13.78 23.67
N TYR A 386 -3.28 14.22 24.08
CA TYR A 386 -4.52 13.87 23.38
C TYR A 386 -4.54 14.43 21.95
N MET A 387 -4.24 15.71 21.77
CA MET A 387 -4.23 16.34 20.44
C MET A 387 -3.22 15.68 19.50
N MET A 388 -2.02 15.41 19.99
CA MET A 388 -0.98 14.72 19.23
C MET A 388 -1.41 13.32 18.83
N ARG A 389 -1.87 12.52 19.80
CA ARG A 389 -2.36 11.16 19.54
C ARG A 389 -3.47 11.15 18.50
N TRP A 390 -4.38 12.13 18.55
CA TRP A 390 -5.48 12.26 17.60
C TRP A 390 -4.98 12.59 16.18
N HIS A 391 -4.04 13.52 16.03
CA HIS A 391 -3.45 13.86 14.72
C HIS A 391 -2.63 12.70 14.14
N VAL A 392 -1.74 12.12 14.94
CA VAL A 392 -0.93 10.96 14.57
C VAL A 392 -1.83 9.79 14.17
N SER A 393 -2.86 9.49 14.96
CA SER A 393 -3.81 8.41 14.64
C SER A 393 -4.58 8.68 13.35
N THR A 394 -4.98 9.93 13.08
CA THR A 394 -5.66 10.29 11.83
C THR A 394 -4.75 10.08 10.63
N TRP A 395 -3.49 10.54 10.72
CA TRP A 395 -2.50 10.36 9.68
C TRP A 395 -2.19 8.88 9.43
N ILE A 396 -1.90 8.11 10.49
CA ILE A 396 -1.64 6.66 10.41
C ILE A 396 -2.86 5.94 9.81
N PHE A 397 -4.07 6.27 10.24
CA PHE A 397 -5.28 5.68 9.68
C PHE A 397 -5.32 5.83 8.16
N HIS A 398 -5.13 7.04 7.64
CA HIS A 398 -5.15 7.28 6.20
C HIS A 398 -3.93 6.70 5.46
N GLN A 399 -2.74 6.68 6.08
CA GLN A 399 -1.58 6.01 5.50
C GLN A 399 -1.83 4.51 5.37
N CYS A 400 -2.33 3.87 6.43
CA CYS A 400 -2.68 2.47 6.42
C CYS A 400 -3.80 2.18 5.41
N LEU A 401 -4.80 3.05 5.22
CA LEU A 401 -5.85 2.82 4.21
C LEU A 401 -5.34 2.82 2.76
N GLY A 402 -4.29 3.58 2.47
CA GLY A 402 -3.64 3.55 1.16
C GLY A 402 -2.55 2.49 1.03
N SER A 403 -2.23 1.81 2.13
CA SER A 403 -1.07 0.94 2.22
C SER A 403 -1.27 -0.39 1.51
N PHE A 404 -0.16 -1.00 1.12
CA PHE A 404 -0.14 -2.37 0.64
C PHE A 404 -0.68 -3.34 1.71
N VAL A 405 -0.40 -3.12 2.99
CA VAL A 405 -0.94 -3.93 4.10
C VAL A 405 -2.48 -3.93 4.10
N TRP A 406 -3.12 -2.79 3.82
CA TRP A 406 -4.59 -2.76 3.70
C TRP A 406 -5.10 -3.55 2.50
N ARG A 407 -4.39 -3.51 1.36
CA ARG A 407 -4.71 -4.36 0.20
C ARG A 407 -4.62 -5.84 0.57
N LEU A 408 -3.61 -6.25 1.35
CA LEU A 408 -3.50 -7.62 1.88
C LEU A 408 -4.67 -7.96 2.82
N CYS A 409 -5.07 -7.04 3.69
CA CYS A 409 -6.23 -7.25 4.56
C CYS A 409 -7.52 -7.43 3.73
N TRP A 410 -7.71 -6.63 2.68
CA TRP A 410 -8.86 -6.78 1.79
C TRP A 410 -8.84 -8.13 1.05
N LEU A 411 -7.69 -8.53 0.50
CA LEU A 411 -7.51 -9.84 -0.11
C LEU A 411 -7.82 -10.98 0.88
N TRP A 412 -7.32 -10.87 2.12
CA TRP A 412 -7.60 -11.81 3.20
C TRP A 412 -9.09 -11.95 3.48
N SER A 413 -9.85 -10.85 3.50
CA SER A 413 -11.30 -10.89 3.73
C SER A 413 -12.04 -11.76 2.71
N GLY A 414 -11.68 -11.65 1.42
CA GLY A 414 -12.31 -12.44 0.38
C GLY A 414 -11.86 -13.91 0.41
N VAL A 415 -10.64 -14.20 0.84
CA VAL A 415 -10.20 -15.59 1.08
C VAL A 415 -10.93 -16.21 2.27
N VAL A 416 -11.08 -15.49 3.37
CA VAL A 416 -11.88 -15.94 4.52
C VAL A 416 -13.32 -16.22 4.10
N TYR A 417 -13.94 -15.33 3.31
CA TYR A 417 -15.27 -15.55 2.76
C TYR A 417 -15.32 -16.81 1.87
N GLY A 418 -14.37 -16.96 0.94
CA GLY A 418 -14.32 -18.09 -0.01
C GLY A 418 -14.13 -19.43 0.69
N VAL A 419 -13.15 -19.51 1.59
CA VAL A 419 -12.86 -20.72 2.39
C VAL A 419 -14.05 -21.06 3.29
N SER A 420 -14.60 -20.08 4.02
CA SER A 420 -15.78 -20.31 4.87
C SER A 420 -16.97 -20.80 4.04
N SER A 421 -17.17 -20.22 2.85
CA SER A 421 -18.22 -20.66 1.92
C SER A 421 -18.02 -22.10 1.47
N ILE A 422 -16.80 -22.48 1.07
CA ILE A 422 -16.46 -23.85 0.67
C ILE A 422 -16.72 -24.82 1.83
N VAL A 423 -16.22 -24.53 3.03
CA VAL A 423 -16.37 -25.40 4.21
C VAL A 423 -17.85 -25.63 4.53
N LEU A 424 -18.64 -24.56 4.55
CA LEU A 424 -20.07 -24.65 4.87
C LEU A 424 -20.86 -25.38 3.80
N TYR A 425 -20.66 -25.06 2.52
CA TYR A 425 -21.37 -25.77 1.44
C TYR A 425 -20.95 -27.22 1.33
N HIS A 426 -19.66 -27.53 1.49
CA HIS A 426 -19.19 -28.90 1.44
C HIS A 426 -19.72 -29.75 2.60
N GLY A 427 -19.90 -29.14 3.78
CA GLY A 427 -20.53 -29.77 4.95
C GLY A 427 -22.05 -29.97 4.81
N ASP A 428 -22.72 -29.10 4.06
CA ASP A 428 -24.17 -29.15 3.83
C ASP A 428 -24.56 -30.15 2.72
N ARG A 429 -24.48 -31.45 3.05
CA ARG A 429 -24.73 -32.57 2.13
C ARG A 429 -26.19 -33.04 2.10
N VAL A 430 -27.15 -32.15 2.27
CA VAL A 430 -28.59 -32.50 2.30
C VAL A 430 -28.98 -33.31 1.06
N GLY A 431 -29.48 -34.53 1.29
CA GLY A 431 -29.95 -35.45 0.24
C GLY A 431 -28.89 -36.04 -0.67
N MET A 432 -27.60 -35.73 -0.46
CA MET A 432 -26.52 -36.22 -1.31
C MET A 432 -26.17 -37.66 -0.96
N LYS A 433 -25.98 -38.49 -1.99
CA LYS A 433 -25.48 -39.85 -1.84
C LYS A 433 -24.09 -39.80 -1.23
N LYS A 434 -23.86 -40.64 -0.21
CA LYS A 434 -22.52 -40.79 0.39
C LYS A 434 -21.57 -41.28 -0.69
N ILE A 435 -20.62 -40.43 -1.08
CA ILE A 435 -19.56 -40.77 -2.03
C ILE A 435 -18.75 -41.96 -1.46
N SER A 436 -18.50 -42.98 -2.28
CA SER A 436 -17.40 -43.92 -2.04
C SER A 436 -16.09 -43.17 -2.30
N ASP A 437 -15.02 -43.42 -1.55
CA ASP A 437 -13.77 -42.62 -1.54
C ASP A 437 -12.94 -42.60 -2.85
N HIS A 438 -13.57 -42.70 -4.03
CA HIS A 438 -12.92 -42.65 -5.33
C HIS A 438 -12.59 -41.21 -5.73
N TRP A 439 -11.30 -40.99 -6.02
CA TRP A 439 -10.82 -39.74 -6.60
C TRP A 439 -11.01 -39.81 -8.11
N GLY A 440 -11.78 -38.86 -8.65
CA GLY A 440 -11.92 -38.70 -10.10
C GLY A 440 -10.67 -38.08 -10.73
N PHE A 441 -10.58 -38.16 -12.06
CA PHE A 441 -9.43 -37.63 -12.81
C PHE A 441 -9.25 -36.12 -12.58
N GLY A 442 -10.34 -35.36 -12.54
CA GLY A 442 -10.29 -33.91 -12.31
C GLY A 442 -9.69 -33.54 -10.96
N GLN A 443 -9.94 -34.34 -9.92
CA GLN A 443 -9.37 -34.15 -8.59
C GLN A 443 -7.85 -34.40 -8.56
N ILE A 444 -7.40 -35.48 -9.21
CA ILE A 444 -5.97 -35.83 -9.27
C ILE A 444 -5.20 -34.76 -10.05
N VAL A 445 -5.75 -34.32 -11.19
CA VAL A 445 -5.14 -33.25 -12.00
C VAL A 445 -5.07 -31.96 -11.19
N ALA A 446 -6.15 -31.54 -10.53
CA ALA A 446 -6.16 -30.30 -9.75
C ALA A 446 -5.07 -30.27 -8.67
N VAL A 447 -4.86 -31.38 -7.95
CA VAL A 447 -3.82 -31.51 -6.92
C VAL A 447 -2.42 -31.56 -7.55
N THR A 448 -2.25 -32.28 -8.66
CA THR A 448 -0.95 -32.39 -9.35
C THR A 448 -0.46 -31.03 -9.86
N LEU A 449 -1.38 -30.19 -10.36
CA LEU A 449 -1.05 -28.86 -10.85
C LEU A 449 -0.50 -27.92 -9.76
N LEU A 450 -0.70 -28.21 -8.47
CA LEU A 450 -0.11 -27.43 -7.36
C LEU A 450 1.42 -27.35 -7.40
N VAL A 451 2.08 -28.27 -8.09
CA VAL A 451 3.53 -28.30 -8.20
C VAL A 451 4.05 -27.28 -9.22
N LEU A 452 3.24 -26.88 -10.22
CA LEU A 452 3.69 -25.99 -11.30
C LEU A 452 4.20 -24.62 -10.79
N PRO A 453 3.53 -23.94 -9.85
CA PRO A 453 4.04 -22.67 -9.33
C PRO A 453 5.38 -22.82 -8.59
N LEU A 454 5.61 -23.97 -7.94
CA LEU A 454 6.88 -24.27 -7.29
C LEU A 454 8.00 -24.46 -8.30
N PHE A 455 7.74 -25.20 -9.39
CA PHE A 455 8.71 -25.36 -10.48
C PHE A 455 9.04 -24.03 -11.15
N ALA A 456 8.03 -23.19 -11.42
CA ALA A 456 8.27 -21.85 -11.98
C ALA A 456 9.15 -20.98 -11.08
N ALA A 457 8.96 -21.05 -9.75
CA ALA A 457 9.80 -20.35 -8.79
C ALA A 457 11.23 -20.87 -8.78
N MET A 458 11.41 -22.20 -8.80
CA MET A 458 12.72 -22.86 -8.81
C MET A 458 13.49 -22.56 -10.10
N GLU A 459 12.82 -22.60 -11.25
CA GLU A 459 13.38 -22.28 -12.56
C GLU A 459 13.82 -20.82 -12.62
N SER A 460 12.95 -19.89 -12.22
CA SER A 460 13.30 -18.46 -12.20
C SER A 460 14.48 -18.17 -11.28
N ARG A 461 14.60 -18.88 -10.16
CA ARG A 461 15.75 -18.78 -9.26
C ARG A 461 17.03 -19.28 -9.92
N ALA A 462 16.97 -20.44 -10.58
CA ALA A 462 18.12 -21.03 -11.26
C ALA A 462 18.59 -20.14 -12.43
N ASP A 463 17.66 -19.60 -13.22
CA ASP A 463 17.94 -18.68 -14.31
C ASP A 463 18.55 -17.37 -13.85
N TYR A 464 18.03 -16.80 -12.75
CA TYR A 464 18.62 -15.61 -12.15
C TYR A 464 20.09 -15.85 -11.77
N LYS A 465 20.37 -16.96 -11.08
CA LYS A 465 21.75 -17.33 -10.71
C LYS A 465 22.66 -17.54 -11.92
N ARG A 466 22.15 -18.13 -13.00
CA ARG A 466 22.91 -18.28 -14.25
C ARG A 466 23.26 -16.93 -14.86
N ARG A 467 22.30 -16.00 -14.93
CA ARG A 467 22.52 -14.64 -15.46
C ARG A 467 23.48 -13.83 -14.61
N THR A 468 23.37 -13.87 -13.29
CA THR A 468 24.31 -13.17 -12.40
C THR A 468 25.72 -13.71 -12.59
N LYS A 469 25.91 -15.04 -12.67
CA LYS A 469 27.21 -15.64 -12.96
C LYS A 469 27.79 -15.22 -14.31
N SER A 470 26.97 -15.16 -15.37
CA SER A 470 27.46 -14.72 -16.68
C SER A 470 27.86 -13.25 -16.70
N ILE A 471 27.14 -12.39 -15.96
CA ILE A 471 27.50 -10.97 -15.83
C ILE A 471 28.84 -10.83 -15.11
N ILE A 472 29.01 -11.51 -13.96
CA ILE A 472 30.28 -11.49 -13.20
C ILE A 472 31.44 -11.96 -14.09
N ALA A 473 31.27 -13.08 -14.80
CA ALA A 473 32.28 -13.59 -15.72
C ALA A 473 32.64 -12.59 -16.84
N SER A 474 31.65 -11.85 -17.39
CA SER A 474 31.91 -10.84 -18.42
C SER A 474 32.67 -9.61 -17.90
N TYR A 475 32.49 -9.25 -16.63
CA TYR A 475 33.25 -8.19 -15.98
C TYR A 475 34.69 -8.60 -15.69
N GLU A 476 34.93 -9.85 -15.26
CA GLU A 476 36.28 -10.38 -15.03
C GLU A 476 37.09 -10.47 -16.33
N ILE A 477 36.47 -10.86 -17.46
CA ILE A 477 37.13 -10.89 -18.77
C ILE A 477 37.48 -9.48 -19.29
N SER A 478 36.69 -8.46 -18.91
CA SER A 478 36.93 -7.07 -19.33
C SER A 478 37.96 -6.34 -18.45
N THR A 479 38.46 -6.97 -17.39
CA THR A 479 39.47 -6.41 -16.48
C THR A 479 40.84 -7.09 -16.57
N GLU A 480 41.07 -7.96 -17.57
CA GLU A 480 42.43 -8.39 -17.91
C GLU A 480 43.26 -7.20 -18.41
N PRO A 481 44.51 -7.03 -17.92
CA PRO A 481 45.35 -5.90 -18.27
C PRO A 481 45.82 -6.04 -19.72
N THR A 482 45.33 -5.17 -20.59
CA THR A 482 45.97 -4.93 -21.88
C THR A 482 47.33 -4.29 -21.60
N ASP A 483 48.35 -5.14 -21.68
CA ASP A 483 49.74 -4.79 -21.49
C ASP A 483 50.17 -3.68 -22.47
N GLY A 484 50.78 -2.63 -21.93
CA GLY A 484 51.73 -1.74 -22.60
C GLY A 484 51.27 -0.94 -23.83
N ARG A 485 50.61 0.22 -23.62
CA ARG A 485 50.90 1.38 -24.47
C ARG A 485 50.81 2.68 -23.70
N SER A 486 51.97 3.17 -23.28
CA SER A 486 52.18 4.52 -22.75
C SER A 486 51.74 5.56 -23.79
N ILE A 487 50.64 6.26 -23.53
CA ILE A 487 50.39 7.56 -24.13
C ILE A 487 50.61 8.58 -23.02
N ASN A 488 51.79 9.18 -23.05
CA ASN A 488 52.07 10.43 -22.38
C ASN A 488 51.15 11.49 -22.99
N SER A 489 50.20 12.01 -22.21
CA SER A 489 49.66 13.35 -22.46
C SER A 489 49.71 14.13 -21.16
N SER A 490 50.76 14.93 -21.06
CA SER A 490 50.85 16.15 -20.29
C SER A 490 49.52 16.91 -20.30
N LEU A 491 48.90 17.04 -19.13
CA LEU A 491 47.77 17.93 -18.92
C LEU A 491 48.26 19.14 -18.12
N ASP A 492 48.44 20.23 -18.84
CA ASP A 492 48.82 21.53 -18.32
C ASP A 492 47.80 22.07 -17.33
N HIS A 493 48.34 22.62 -16.23
CA HIS A 493 47.63 23.44 -15.27
C HIS A 493 47.26 24.78 -15.93
N HIS A 494 46.00 24.96 -16.31
CA HIS A 494 45.42 26.28 -16.49
C HIS A 494 44.13 26.40 -15.71
N THR A 495 44.21 27.15 -14.62
CA THR A 495 43.07 27.70 -13.87
C THR A 495 42.65 29.00 -14.53
N PRO A 496 41.42 29.14 -15.08
CA PRO A 496 40.83 30.44 -15.30
C PRO A 496 39.99 30.80 -14.08
N GLY A 497 40.31 31.94 -13.46
CA GLY A 497 39.49 32.52 -12.41
C GLY A 497 38.09 32.82 -12.94
N HIS A 498 37.09 32.13 -12.38
CA HIS A 498 35.71 32.55 -12.46
C HIS A 498 35.35 33.31 -11.18
N GLY A 499 35.01 34.59 -11.35
CA GLY A 499 34.61 35.48 -10.26
C GLY A 499 33.42 34.93 -9.48
N SER A 500 33.66 34.67 -8.20
CA SER A 500 32.63 34.33 -7.22
C SER A 500 31.82 35.59 -6.87
N VAL A 501 30.65 35.74 -7.48
CA VAL A 501 29.64 36.76 -7.07
C VAL A 501 28.33 36.08 -6.59
N GLN A 502 28.37 34.81 -6.19
CA GLN A 502 27.20 34.09 -5.64
C GLN A 502 27.45 33.38 -4.29
N GLY A 503 28.49 33.76 -3.54
CA GLY A 503 28.91 33.02 -2.32
C GLY A 503 28.24 33.44 -1.01
N ALA A 504 27.77 34.68 -0.86
CA ALA A 504 27.35 35.19 0.46
C ALA A 504 25.89 34.88 0.84
N GLY A 505 24.99 34.77 -0.14
CA GLY A 505 23.58 34.45 0.11
C GLY A 505 23.36 32.98 0.48
N CYS A 506 24.04 32.07 -0.21
CA CYS A 506 23.89 30.63 -0.01
C CYS A 506 24.38 30.19 1.39
N GLN A 507 25.53 30.69 1.84
CA GLN A 507 26.09 30.30 3.13
C GLN A 507 25.25 30.79 4.32
N ALA A 508 24.74 32.04 4.27
CA ALA A 508 23.88 32.58 5.31
C ALA A 508 22.53 31.84 5.40
N ASP A 509 21.99 31.43 4.24
CA ASP A 509 20.78 30.61 4.18
C ASP A 509 21.02 29.21 4.79
N ILE A 510 22.16 28.57 4.52
CA ILE A 510 22.53 27.27 5.12
C ILE A 510 22.63 27.38 6.65
N GLU A 511 23.28 28.42 7.16
CA GLU A 511 23.42 28.66 8.61
C GLU A 511 22.06 28.91 9.27
N ALA A 512 21.18 29.70 8.63
CA ALA A 512 19.82 29.93 9.10
C ALA A 512 18.98 28.64 9.13
N ILE A 513 19.09 27.80 8.09
CA ILE A 513 18.42 26.50 8.00
C ILE A 513 18.91 25.58 9.14
N GLN A 514 20.22 25.42 9.33
CA GLN A 514 20.78 24.59 10.40
C GLN A 514 20.33 25.06 11.78
N PHE A 515 20.31 26.39 12.01
CA PHE A 515 19.81 26.98 13.24
C PHE A 515 18.34 26.65 13.50
N ALA A 516 17.47 26.75 12.49
CA ALA A 516 16.07 26.36 12.61
C ALA A 516 15.90 24.87 12.95
N GLY A 517 16.68 23.99 12.33
CA GLY A 517 16.70 22.56 12.61
C GLY A 517 17.02 22.26 14.08
N GLU A 518 18.08 22.88 14.62
CA GLU A 518 18.47 22.73 16.02
C GLU A 518 17.40 23.27 16.99
N LEU A 519 16.75 24.39 16.65
CA LEU A 519 15.65 24.95 17.43
C LEU A 519 14.46 23.99 17.50
N PHE A 520 14.07 23.41 16.36
CA PHE A 520 13.03 22.38 16.30
C PHE A 520 13.39 21.14 17.12
N ARG A 521 14.66 20.69 17.06
CA ARG A 521 15.14 19.53 17.81
C ARG A 521 15.01 19.73 19.32
N ARG A 522 15.46 20.88 19.85
CA ARG A 522 15.34 21.23 21.27
C ARG A 522 13.89 21.31 21.72
N ARG A 523 13.05 21.95 20.91
CA ARG A 523 11.62 22.08 21.22
C ARG A 523 10.92 20.71 21.23
N ALA A 524 11.21 19.84 20.26
CA ALA A 524 10.67 18.49 20.21
C ALA A 524 11.07 17.66 21.45
N ALA A 525 12.32 17.78 21.91
CA ALA A 525 12.81 17.15 23.14
C ALA A 525 12.09 17.70 24.39
N ALA A 526 11.94 19.02 24.50
CA ALA A 526 11.24 19.66 25.62
C ALA A 526 9.76 19.26 25.71
N ILE A 527 9.11 19.04 24.57
CA ILE A 527 7.72 18.58 24.51
C ILE A 527 7.60 17.07 24.80
N GLY A 528 8.68 16.31 24.67
CA GLY A 528 8.69 14.84 24.84
C GLY A 528 8.27 14.05 23.59
N TYR A 529 8.30 14.68 22.40
CA TYR A 529 7.99 14.03 21.12
C TYR A 529 9.12 14.28 20.10
N PRO A 530 10.27 13.60 20.23
CA PRO A 530 11.43 13.81 19.34
C PRO A 530 11.13 13.51 17.87
N PHE A 531 10.14 12.64 17.59
CA PHE A 531 9.74 12.32 16.22
C PHE A 531 9.19 13.53 15.45
N LEU A 532 8.71 14.59 16.12
CA LEU A 532 8.20 15.77 15.42
C LEU A 532 9.29 16.49 14.63
N HIS A 533 10.48 16.59 15.21
CA HIS A 533 11.63 17.16 14.53
C HIS A 533 11.98 16.33 13.29
N THR A 534 12.09 15.00 13.42
CA THR A 534 12.39 14.14 12.26
C THR A 534 11.28 14.17 11.20
N SER A 535 10.02 14.36 11.60
CA SER A 535 8.89 14.51 10.68
C SER A 535 8.97 15.78 9.84
N VAL A 536 9.28 16.91 10.47
CA VAL A 536 9.44 18.20 9.78
C VAL A 536 10.71 18.21 8.93
N TRP A 537 11.81 17.67 9.47
CA TRP A 537 13.16 17.85 8.92
C TRP A 537 13.65 16.75 7.96
N ARG A 538 13.38 15.48 8.27
CA ARG A 538 14.06 14.34 7.60
C ARG A 538 13.14 13.35 6.89
N LEU A 539 11.81 13.44 7.02
CA LEU A 539 10.84 12.45 6.49
C LEU A 539 11.09 10.99 6.92
N SER A 540 12.18 10.67 7.62
CA SER A 540 12.47 9.35 8.20
C SER A 540 11.57 9.10 9.41
N LEU A 541 10.32 8.74 9.09
CA LEU A 541 9.27 8.40 10.05
C LEU A 541 9.35 6.93 10.49
N GLU A 542 10.09 6.12 9.73
CA GLU A 542 10.26 4.68 9.91
C GLU A 542 10.97 4.32 11.22
N GLU A 543 11.89 5.16 11.70
CA GLU A 543 12.68 4.89 12.90
C GLU A 543 11.92 5.15 14.21
N SER A 544 10.74 5.79 14.14
CA SER A 544 10.00 6.22 15.32
C SER A 544 9.26 5.04 15.99
N PRO A 545 9.63 4.64 17.23
CA PRO A 545 8.99 3.51 17.89
C PRO A 545 7.53 3.77 18.26
N THR A 546 7.13 5.04 18.44
CA THR A 546 5.75 5.42 18.73
C THR A 546 4.86 5.29 17.49
N LEU A 547 5.38 5.69 16.32
CA LEU A 547 4.70 5.51 15.04
C LEU A 547 4.60 4.03 14.68
N GLN A 548 5.69 3.27 14.81
CA GLN A 548 5.72 1.82 14.59
C GLN A 548 4.65 1.09 15.43
N LYS A 549 4.58 1.34 16.74
CA LYS A 549 3.57 0.73 17.62
C LYS A 549 2.14 1.08 17.22
N THR A 550 1.90 2.35 16.87
CA THR A 550 0.56 2.83 16.52
C THR A 550 0.13 2.29 15.16
N ALA A 551 1.03 2.27 14.17
CA ALA A 551 0.79 1.69 12.85
C ALA A 551 0.58 0.17 12.93
N GLY A 552 1.38 -0.55 13.73
CA GLY A 552 1.19 -1.98 13.98
C GLY A 552 -0.16 -2.29 14.63
N CYS A 553 -0.57 -1.51 15.64
CA CYS A 553 -1.91 -1.62 16.25
C CYS A 553 -3.02 -1.40 15.22
N GLN A 554 -2.87 -0.38 14.36
CA GLN A 554 -3.82 -0.10 13.29
C GLN A 554 -3.90 -1.24 12.26
N ALA A 555 -2.76 -1.83 11.88
CA ALA A 555 -2.71 -2.98 10.97
C ALA A 555 -3.41 -4.21 11.57
N ILE A 556 -3.25 -4.47 12.87
CA ILE A 556 -3.96 -5.56 13.57
C ILE A 556 -5.47 -5.32 13.56
N LEU A 557 -5.92 -4.09 13.85
CA LEU A 557 -7.33 -3.71 13.79
C LEU A 557 -7.90 -3.88 12.38
N MET A 558 -7.12 -3.52 11.34
CA MET A 558 -7.50 -3.71 9.95
C MET A 558 -7.65 -5.18 9.58
N LEU A 559 -6.72 -6.05 10.03
CA LEU A 559 -6.79 -7.48 9.80
C LEU A 559 -8.00 -8.11 10.53
N ALA A 560 -8.24 -7.70 11.78
CA ALA A 560 -9.41 -8.14 12.54
C ALA A 560 -10.72 -7.72 11.86
N TYR A 561 -10.80 -6.47 11.41
CA TYR A 561 -11.93 -5.95 10.63
C TYR A 561 -12.14 -6.73 9.33
N ALA A 562 -11.08 -6.97 8.56
CA ALA A 562 -11.14 -7.74 7.32
C ALA A 562 -11.60 -9.19 7.55
N THR A 563 -11.11 -9.84 8.61
CA THR A 563 -11.52 -11.20 8.98
C THR A 563 -13.00 -11.22 9.36
N ALA A 564 -13.43 -10.26 10.20
CA ALA A 564 -14.82 -10.12 10.59
C ALA A 564 -15.73 -9.84 9.38
N LEU A 565 -15.30 -9.01 8.43
CA LEU A 565 -16.01 -8.74 7.18
C LEU A 565 -16.18 -10.02 6.35
N GLY A 566 -15.11 -10.80 6.15
CA GLY A 566 -15.17 -12.06 5.39
C GLY A 566 -16.14 -13.08 6.00
N ILE A 567 -16.12 -13.22 7.33
CA ILE A 567 -17.07 -14.08 8.08
C ILE A 567 -18.49 -13.51 7.96
N TYR A 568 -18.66 -12.20 8.16
CA TYR A 568 -19.95 -11.53 8.15
C TYR A 568 -20.68 -11.69 6.80
N LEU A 569 -19.96 -11.51 5.68
CA LEU A 569 -20.49 -11.69 4.33
C LEU A 569 -21.08 -13.09 4.11
N LYS A 570 -20.66 -14.08 4.90
CA LYS A 570 -21.21 -15.44 4.85
C LYS A 570 -22.34 -15.68 5.86
N PHE A 571 -22.20 -15.22 7.10
CA PHE A 571 -23.11 -15.63 8.19
C PHE A 571 -24.33 -14.73 8.42
N TYR A 572 -24.42 -13.53 7.81
CA TYR A 572 -25.59 -12.62 7.73
C TYR A 572 -26.27 -12.16 9.05
N GLN A 573 -26.20 -12.94 10.14
CA GLN A 573 -27.02 -12.80 11.34
C GLN A 573 -26.55 -11.69 12.30
N ALA A 574 -25.44 -11.00 11.99
CA ALA A 574 -24.83 -9.95 12.83
C ALA A 574 -24.94 -8.54 12.21
N SER A 575 -26.06 -8.21 11.56
CA SER A 575 -26.18 -7.01 10.70
C SER A 575 -25.92 -5.69 11.42
N PHE A 576 -26.42 -5.54 12.65
CA PHE A 576 -26.27 -4.30 13.42
C PHE A 576 -24.84 -4.03 13.86
N VAL A 577 -24.13 -5.05 14.35
CA VAL A 577 -22.75 -4.89 14.83
C VAL A 577 -21.83 -4.55 13.66
N PHE A 578 -21.98 -5.23 12.53
CA PHE A 578 -21.18 -4.93 11.36
C PHE A 578 -21.49 -3.57 10.76
N ALA A 579 -22.77 -3.20 10.63
CA ALA A 579 -23.19 -1.88 10.18
C ALA A 579 -22.65 -0.76 11.09
N PHE A 580 -22.63 -1.00 12.41
CA PHE A 580 -22.02 -0.07 13.37
C PHE A 580 -20.51 0.07 13.15
N ILE A 581 -19.75 -1.03 13.04
CA ILE A 581 -18.30 -0.99 12.81
C ILE A 581 -17.99 -0.29 11.48
N PHE A 582 -18.74 -0.60 10.42
CA PHE A 582 -18.60 0.05 9.11
C PHE A 582 -18.95 1.54 9.17
N GLY A 583 -20.01 1.90 9.89
CA GLY A 583 -20.40 3.29 10.13
C GLY A 583 -19.31 4.08 10.86
N VAL A 584 -18.73 3.52 11.93
CA VAL A 584 -17.59 4.12 12.64
C VAL A 584 -16.41 4.33 11.70
N PHE A 585 -16.07 3.32 10.88
CA PHE A 585 -14.98 3.42 9.92
C PHE A 585 -15.20 4.53 8.88
N ILE A 586 -16.42 4.64 8.34
CA ILE A 586 -16.81 5.72 7.42
C ILE A 586 -16.70 7.07 8.10
N ILE A 587 -17.23 7.22 9.32
CA ILE A 587 -17.18 8.47 10.08
C ILE A 587 -15.73 8.87 10.33
N CYS A 588 -14.86 7.95 10.78
CA CYS A 588 -13.43 8.20 10.97
C CYS A 588 -12.77 8.71 9.68
N ARG A 589 -13.10 8.11 8.53
CA ARG A 589 -12.60 8.54 7.22
C ARG A 589 -13.06 9.94 6.86
N PHE A 590 -14.34 10.26 7.03
CA PHE A 590 -14.88 11.59 6.71
C PHE A 590 -14.30 12.68 7.63
N VAL A 591 -14.27 12.42 8.94
CA VAL A 591 -13.70 13.35 9.93
C VAL A 591 -12.23 13.62 9.66
N GLY A 592 -11.46 12.58 9.33
CA GLY A 592 -10.05 12.71 8.98
C GLY A 592 -9.83 13.58 7.73
N LEU A 593 -10.60 13.35 6.66
CA LEU A 593 -10.48 14.12 5.43
C LEU A 593 -10.96 15.57 5.57
N ALA A 594 -12.05 15.81 6.30
CA ALA A 594 -12.52 17.17 6.59
C ALA A 594 -11.44 17.97 7.35
N ARG A 595 -10.70 17.30 8.23
CA ARG A 595 -9.59 17.91 8.96
C ARG A 595 -8.38 18.18 8.07
N MET A 596 -8.00 17.24 7.21
CA MET A 596 -6.93 17.47 6.22
C MET A 596 -7.26 18.66 5.33
N ALA A 597 -8.51 18.77 4.87
CA ALA A 597 -9.00 19.92 4.11
C ALA A 597 -8.90 21.23 4.89
N LYS A 598 -9.28 21.24 6.17
CA LYS A 598 -9.15 22.42 7.01
C LYS A 598 -7.69 22.87 7.18
N VAL A 599 -6.76 21.94 7.39
CA VAL A 599 -5.33 22.26 7.58
C VAL A 599 -4.72 22.75 6.27
N ASN A 600 -4.92 22.04 5.15
CA ASN A 600 -4.38 22.44 3.86
C ASN A 600 -4.95 23.78 3.35
N ARG A 601 -6.19 24.11 3.72
CA ARG A 601 -6.80 25.41 3.37
C ARG A 601 -6.21 26.58 4.16
N SER A 602 -5.77 26.34 5.39
CA SER A 602 -5.40 27.42 6.32
C SER A 602 -3.91 27.68 6.38
N ARG A 603 -3.05 26.74 5.94
CA ARG A 603 -1.61 26.80 6.17
C ARG A 603 -0.82 26.18 5.02
N CYS A 604 0.11 26.95 4.45
CA CYS A 604 1.18 26.41 3.59
C CYS A 604 2.45 26.14 4.39
N LEU A 605 3.32 25.28 3.86
CA LEU A 605 4.63 25.03 4.44
C LEU A 605 5.53 26.24 4.13
N PRO A 606 6.38 26.70 5.06
CA PRO A 606 7.37 27.75 4.79
C PRO A 606 8.27 27.39 3.60
N GLY A 607 8.69 28.39 2.81
CA GLY A 607 9.48 28.18 1.61
C GLY A 607 10.79 27.44 1.86
N PHE A 608 11.45 27.66 3.00
CA PHE A 608 12.67 26.92 3.34
C PHE A 608 12.43 25.41 3.57
N LEU A 609 11.23 25.03 4.05
CA LEU A 609 10.84 23.62 4.22
C LEU A 609 10.30 23.00 2.92
N GLU A 610 9.72 23.79 2.02
CA GLU A 610 9.34 23.30 0.67
C GLU A 610 10.59 23.03 -0.19
N ASN A 611 11.63 23.87 -0.09
CA ASN A 611 12.90 23.65 -0.80
C ASN A 611 13.63 22.38 -0.34
N LEU A 612 13.50 22.01 0.94
CA LEU A 612 13.99 20.74 1.47
C LEU A 612 13.25 19.50 0.90
N ASP A 613 12.05 19.67 0.34
CA ASP A 613 11.24 18.58 -0.23
C ASP A 613 11.58 18.30 -1.71
N GLY A 614 11.86 19.36 -2.48
CA GLY A 614 12.24 19.26 -3.89
C GLY A 614 13.50 18.42 -4.11
N ASP A 615 14.55 18.67 -3.32
CA ASP A 615 15.83 17.99 -3.45
C ASP A 615 15.83 16.53 -2.94
N ILE A 616 14.92 16.16 -2.03
CA ILE A 616 14.80 14.79 -1.51
C ILE A 616 13.96 13.92 -2.45
N SER A 617 12.97 14.50 -3.15
CA SER A 617 12.15 13.78 -4.11
C SER A 617 12.94 13.31 -5.35
N GLU A 618 14.00 14.02 -5.75
CA GLU A 618 14.87 13.62 -6.87
C GLU A 618 15.83 12.47 -6.53
N GLN A 619 16.11 12.20 -5.25
CA GLN A 619 16.99 11.09 -4.84
C GLN A 619 16.26 9.75 -4.65
N PHE A 620 14.92 9.75 -4.61
CA PHE A 620 14.09 8.56 -4.37
C PHE A 620 13.12 8.22 -5.52
N SER A 621 13.08 9.04 -6.58
CA SER A 621 12.58 8.68 -7.90
C SER A 621 13.67 7.97 -8.70
#